data_AF-A0A9E2I4B1-F1
#
_entry.id   AF-A0A9E2I4B1-F1
#
_cell.length_a   1.000
_cell.length_b   1.000
_cell.length_c   1.000
_cell.angle_alpha   90.00
_cell.angle_beta   90.00
_cell.angle_gamma   90.00
#
_symmetry.space_group_name_H-M   'P 1'
#
loop_
_entity.id
_entity.type
_entity.pdbx_description
1 polymer ?
#
loop_
_entity_poly.entity_id
_entity_poly.type
_entity_poly.pdbx_seq_one_letter_code
_entity_poly.pdbx_strand_id
1 'polypeptide(L)' 'MVTPATPVLTEIVEQVKILPDNLQYQVLTFARTLRTLTQYGTPGKALLQFAGSIPAEDVDKIRQAIETGCEQIDWNEW' A
#
# COMPACT_ATOMS: atom_id res chain seq x y z
N MET A 1 -23.16 5.06 -21.46
CA MET A 1 -24.06 5.18 -20.30
C MET A 1 -23.32 5.99 -19.25
N VAL A 2 -23.83 7.15 -18.85
CA VAL A 2 -23.20 7.99 -17.82
C VAL A 2 -23.63 7.41 -16.48
N THR A 3 -22.68 6.87 -15.71
CA THR A 3 -22.96 6.39 -14.35
C THR A 3 -23.36 7.59 -13.49
N PRO A 4 -24.47 7.54 -12.74
CA PRO A 4 -24.86 8.64 -11.88
C PRO A 4 -23.76 8.91 -10.84
N ALA A 5 -23.49 10.19 -10.60
CA ALA A 5 -22.54 10.61 -9.58
C ALA A 5 -23.00 10.11 -8.21
N THR A 6 -22.07 9.53 -7.44
CA THR A 6 -22.34 9.16 -6.05
C THR A 6 -22.56 10.43 -5.21
N PRO A 7 -23.28 10.36 -4.09
CA PRO A 7 -23.46 11.52 -3.19
C PRO A 7 -22.14 12.18 -2.80
N VAL A 8 -21.10 11.38 -2.58
CA VAL A 8 -19.74 11.83 -2.26
C VAL A 8 -19.10 12.60 -3.42
N LEU A 9 -19.25 12.13 -4.66
CA LEU A 9 -18.72 12.83 -5.84
C LEU A 9 -19.36 14.21 -5.98
N THR A 10 -20.68 14.29 -5.77
CA THR A 10 -21.42 15.56 -5.81
C THR A 10 -20.90 16.54 -4.76
N GLU A 11 -20.72 16.09 -3.53
CA GLU A 11 -20.22 16.95 -2.44
C GLU A 11 -18.79 17.45 -2.69
N ILE A 12 -17.89 16.58 -3.19
CA ILE A 12 -16.52 16.99 -3.57
C ILE A 12 -16.57 18.09 -4.63
N VAL A 13 -17.42 17.96 -5.65
CA VAL A 13 -17.55 18.97 -6.70
C VAL A 13 -18.06 20.29 -6.14
N GLU A 14 -19.06 20.28 -5.26
CA GLU A 14 -19.57 21.51 -4.64
C GLU A 14 -18.52 22.21 -3.77
N GLN A 15 -17.72 21.44 -3.01
CA GLN A 15 -16.63 22.02 -2.20
C GLN A 15 -15.49 22.58 -3.06
N VAL A 16 -15.17 21.97 -4.20
CA VAL A 16 -14.09 22.43 -5.09
C VAL A 16 -14.50 23.68 -5.87
N LYS A 17 -15.76 23.81 -6.26
CA LYS A 17 -16.28 24.96 -7.02
C LYS A 17 -16.06 26.31 -6.33
N ILE A 18 -16.10 26.34 -5.01
CA ILE A 18 -15.94 27.58 -4.23
C ILE A 18 -14.47 27.95 -3.97
N LEU A 19 -13.52 27.09 -4.35
CA LEU A 19 -12.11 27.33 -4.13
C LEU A 19 -11.53 28.26 -5.23
N PRO A 20 -10.56 29.12 -4.89
CA PRO A 20 -9.70 29.78 -5.87
C PRO A 20 -8.98 28.80 -6.80
N ASP A 21 -8.70 29.22 -8.04
CA ASP A 21 -8.14 28.39 -9.11
C ASP A 21 -6.86 27.63 -8.71
N ASN A 22 -5.97 28.26 -7.94
CA ASN A 22 -4.73 27.62 -7.48
C ASN A 22 -5.01 26.45 -6.54
N LEU A 23 -6.05 26.52 -5.73
CA LEU A 23 -6.48 25.45 -4.82
C LEU A 23 -7.26 24.36 -5.57
N GLN A 24 -8.06 24.72 -6.57
CA GLN A 24 -8.67 23.72 -7.47
C GLN A 24 -7.60 22.88 -8.18
N TYR A 25 -6.53 23.53 -8.66
CA TYR A 25 -5.40 22.83 -9.28
C TYR A 25 -4.68 21.88 -8.31
N GLN A 26 -4.54 22.27 -7.04
CA GLN A 26 -3.98 21.40 -6.00
C GLN A 26 -4.85 20.17 -5.77
N VAL A 27 -6.17 20.32 -5.67
CA VAL A 27 -7.10 19.19 -5.52
C VAL A 27 -7.03 18.25 -6.72
N LEU A 28 -6.97 18.80 -7.95
CA LEU A 28 -6.81 18.00 -9.16
C LEU A 28 -5.49 17.22 -9.16
N THR A 29 -4.40 17.85 -8.72
CA THR A 29 -3.09 17.21 -8.60
C THR A 29 -3.12 16.06 -7.60
N PHE A 30 -3.72 16.28 -6.43
CA PHE A 30 -3.90 15.24 -5.42
C PHE A 30 -4.75 14.07 -5.92
N ALA A 31 -5.89 14.34 -6.57
CA ALA A 31 -6.73 13.31 -7.16
C ALA A 31 -5.98 12.43 -8.19
N ARG A 32 -5.07 13.06 -8.98
CA ARG A 32 -4.19 12.32 -9.90
C ARG A 32 -3.19 11.43 -9.16
N THR A 33 -2.65 11.87 -8.02
CA THR A 33 -1.77 11.01 -7.19
C THR A 33 -2.52 9.86 -6.52
N LEU A 34 -3.79 10.06 -6.14
CA LEU A 34 -4.60 8.96 -5.61
C LEU A 34 -4.79 7.85 -6.66
N ARG A 35 -4.97 8.22 -7.93
CA ARG A 35 -5.05 7.25 -9.04
C ARG A 35 -3.77 6.44 -9.22
N THR A 36 -2.60 7.02 -8.97
CA THR A 36 -1.34 6.26 -8.96
C THR A 36 -1.23 5.41 -7.71
N LEU A 37 -1.68 5.91 -6.55
CA LEU A 37 -1.65 5.17 -5.29
C LEU A 37 -2.53 3.91 -5.28
N THR A 38 -3.67 3.94 -5.99
CA THR A 38 -4.53 2.77 -6.17
C THR A 38 -3.88 1.62 -6.95
N GLN A 39 -2.65 1.80 -7.47
CA GLN A 39 -1.92 0.77 -8.21
C GLN A 39 -0.84 0.04 -7.39
N TYR A 40 -0.65 0.34 -6.11
CA TYR A 40 0.46 -0.26 -5.36
C TYR A 40 0.03 -1.49 -4.56
N GLY A 41 0.39 -2.65 -5.12
CA GLY A 41 0.30 -3.95 -4.48
C GLY A 41 0.22 -5.05 -5.52
N THR A 42 1.04 -6.09 -5.39
CA THR A 42 0.82 -7.32 -6.15
C THR A 42 -0.38 -8.02 -5.50
N PRO A 43 -1.47 -8.34 -6.23
CA PRO A 43 -2.59 -9.07 -5.66
C PRO A 43 -2.09 -10.36 -5.00
N GLY A 44 -2.54 -10.67 -3.78
CA GLY A 44 -2.05 -11.85 -3.05
C GLY A 44 -2.18 -13.16 -3.85
N LYS A 45 -3.23 -13.27 -4.67
CA LYS A 45 -3.40 -14.39 -5.63
C LYS A 45 -2.22 -14.58 -6.59
N ALA A 46 -1.55 -13.49 -7.00
CA ALA A 46 -0.40 -13.53 -7.88
C ALA A 46 0.88 -13.97 -7.15
N LEU A 47 0.89 -13.95 -5.81
CA LEU A 47 2.00 -14.47 -5.01
C LEU A 47 1.94 -15.98 -4.80
N LEU A 48 0.79 -16.63 -5.06
CA LEU A 48 0.61 -18.07 -4.87
C LEU A 48 1.57 -18.91 -5.69
N GLN A 49 2.05 -18.40 -6.83
CA GLN A 49 3.07 -19.07 -7.65
C GLN A 49 4.41 -19.28 -6.91
N PHE A 50 4.65 -18.54 -5.83
CA PHE A 50 5.85 -18.67 -4.99
C PHE A 50 5.61 -19.57 -3.76
N ALA A 51 4.39 -20.09 -3.56
CA ALA A 51 4.11 -20.97 -2.43
C ALA A 51 4.95 -22.25 -2.55
N GLY A 52 5.79 -22.50 -1.56
CA GLY A 52 6.70 -23.65 -1.55
C GLY A 52 7.87 -23.55 -2.54
N SER A 53 8.15 -22.36 -3.11
CA SER A 53 9.26 -22.20 -4.06
C SER A 53 10.64 -22.09 -3.41
N ILE A 54 10.71 -22.04 -2.08
CA ILE A 54 11.97 -21.97 -1.34
C ILE A 54 12.51 -23.39 -1.18
N PRO A 55 13.72 -23.71 -1.70
CA PRO A 55 14.37 -24.99 -1.49
C PRO A 55 14.55 -25.30 0.01
N ALA A 56 14.45 -26.58 0.39
CA ALA A 56 14.56 -26.99 1.80
C ALA A 56 15.88 -26.53 2.45
N GLU A 57 17.00 -26.63 1.72
CA GLU A 57 18.31 -26.15 2.16
C GLU A 57 18.35 -24.64 2.46
N ASP A 58 17.57 -23.84 1.72
CA ASP A 58 17.49 -22.40 1.95
C ASP A 58 16.54 -22.07 3.11
N VAL A 59 15.49 -22.88 3.31
CA VAL A 59 14.65 -22.81 4.52
C VAL A 59 15.49 -23.06 5.77
N ASP A 60 16.39 -24.04 5.73
CA ASP A 60 17.28 -24.35 6.88
C ASP A 60 18.28 -23.22 7.16
N LYS A 61 18.82 -22.57 6.12
CA LYS A 61 19.67 -21.39 6.29
C LYS A 61 18.91 -20.22 6.91
N ILE A 62 17.67 -19.97 6.47
CA ILE A 62 16.82 -18.92 7.04
C ILE A 62 16.53 -19.22 8.51
N ARG A 63 16.19 -20.47 8.84
CA ARG A 63 15.97 -20.93 10.22
C ARG A 63 17.21 -20.67 11.07
N GLN A 64 18.38 -21.11 10.62
CA GLN A 64 19.63 -20.93 11.35
C GLN A 64 19.95 -19.44 11.58
N ALA A 65 19.72 -18.59 10.58
CA ALA A 65 19.94 -17.15 10.69
C ALA A 65 19.01 -16.50 11.73
N ILE A 66 17.74 -16.92 11.79
CA ILE A 66 16.79 -16.48 12.83
C ILE A 66 17.25 -16.95 14.20
N GLU A 67 17.57 -18.24 14.37
CA GLU A 67 18.00 -18.80 15.66
C GLU A 67 19.30 -18.20 16.18
N THR A 68 20.22 -17.84 15.28
CA THR A 68 21.52 -17.26 15.64
C THR A 68 21.42 -15.76 15.92
N GLY A 69 20.60 -15.02 15.16
CA GLY A 69 20.59 -13.56 15.14
C GLY A 69 19.34 -12.88 15.70
N CYS A 70 18.22 -13.60 15.87
CA CYS A 70 16.99 -13.02 16.38
C CYS A 70 16.90 -13.20 17.90
N GLU A 71 16.86 -12.09 18.62
CA GLU A 71 16.48 -12.04 20.03
C GLU A 71 17.36 -12.85 20.99
N GLN A 72 18.69 -12.69 20.91
CA GLN A 72 19.49 -12.75 22.14
C GLN A 72 19.12 -11.53 23.00
N ILE A 73 18.01 -11.64 23.73
CA ILE A 73 17.62 -10.67 24.73
C ILE A 73 18.66 -10.78 25.84
N ASP A 74 19.60 -9.84 25.91
CA ASP A 74 20.40 -9.67 27.12
C ASP A 74 19.49 -9.07 28.20
N TRP A 75 19.01 -9.94 29.08
CA TRP A 75 18.18 -9.57 30.22
C TRP A 75 18.89 -8.63 31.21
N ASN A 76 20.20 -8.39 31.05
CA ASN A 76 21.01 -7.52 31.91
C ASN A 76 21.39 -6.18 31.26
N GLU A 77 20.97 -5.90 30.01
CA GLU A 77 21.25 -4.62 29.34
C GLU A 77 20.20 -3.51 29.60
N TRP A 78 19.32 -3.68 30.61
CA TRP A 78 18.26 -2.71 30.97
C TRP A 78 18.43 -2.16 32.39
#